data_AF-A0A351AF31-F1
#
_entry.id   AF-A0A351AF31-F1
#
_cell.length_a   1.000
_cell.length_b   1.000
_cell.length_c   1.000
_cell.angle_alpha   90.00
_cell.angle_beta   90.00
_cell.angle_gamma   90.00
#
_symmetry.space_group_name_H-M   'P 1'
#
loop_
_entity.id
_entity.type
_entity.pdbx_description
1 polymer ?
#
loop_
_entity_poly.entity_id
_entity_poly.type
_entity_poly.pdbx_seq_one_letter_code
_entity_poly.pdbx_strand_id
1 'polypeptide(L)'
;MAFQEGDRVRIQTPDLGAGAELSGVYPHMQGLTGKIANIYNNDEIAVEIDLDQLKGVAQDVHAISTQRMRDKLDKNLPQEDRKLLTKEEIQFTPHYVLLVRAKDLQKV
;
A
#
# COMPACT_ATOMS: atom_id res chain seq x y z
N MET A 1 8.66 14.67 14.98
CA MET A 1 8.84 13.28 15.45
C MET A 1 9.49 12.51 14.31
N ALA A 2 10.50 11.68 14.59
CA ALA A 2 11.10 10.85 13.54
C ALA A 2 10.25 9.57 13.35
N PHE A 3 9.97 9.24 12.09
CA PHE A 3 9.34 7.98 11.70
C PHE A 3 10.38 6.87 11.62
N GLN A 4 9.95 5.62 11.84
CA GLN A 4 10.76 4.42 11.71
C GLN A 4 9.98 3.33 10.95
N GLU A 5 10.70 2.42 10.30
CA GLU A 5 10.08 1.24 9.68
C GLU A 5 9.29 0.42 10.71
N GLY A 6 8.12 -0.06 10.32
CA GLY A 6 7.18 -0.76 11.19
C GLY A 6 6.25 0.15 12.01
N ASP A 7 6.50 1.47 12.08
CA ASP A 7 5.59 2.40 12.75
C ASP A 7 4.19 2.34 12.14
N ARG A 8 3.16 2.33 13.00
CA ARG A 8 1.77 2.45 12.58
C ARG A 8 1.44 3.91 12.31
N VAL A 9 0.85 4.15 11.15
CA VAL A 9 0.54 5.50 10.69
C VAL A 9 -0.83 5.59 10.03
N ARG A 10 -1.36 6.80 9.99
CA ARG A 10 -2.55 7.21 9.25
C ARG A 10 -2.19 8.32 8.29
N ILE A 11 -2.70 8.25 7.05
CA ILE A 11 -2.61 9.33 6.07
C ILE A 11 -3.61 10.42 6.46
N GLN A 12 -3.11 11.62 6.75
CA GLN A 12 -3.92 12.76 7.17
C GLN A 12 -4.57 13.44 5.97
N THR A 13 -5.66 14.16 6.24
CA THR A 13 -6.19 15.14 5.29
C THR A 13 -5.23 16.35 5.29
N PRO A 14 -4.66 16.72 4.13
CA PRO A 14 -3.74 17.84 4.06
C PRO A 14 -4.45 19.15 4.41
N ASP A 15 -3.74 20.02 5.13
CA ASP A 15 -4.18 21.41 5.34
C ASP A 15 -3.94 22.20 4.04
N LEU A 16 -5.02 22.46 3.31
CA LEU A 16 -5.02 23.22 2.05
C LEU A 16 -5.18 24.72 2.29
N GLY A 17 -4.52 25.26 3.33
CA GLY A 17 -4.46 26.69 3.58
C GLY A 17 -3.93 27.48 2.37
N ALA A 18 -4.33 28.75 2.27
CA ALA A 18 -3.90 29.62 1.17
C ALA A 18 -2.37 29.74 1.14
N GLY A 19 -1.74 29.25 0.07
CA GLY A 19 -0.28 29.24 -0.10
C GLY A 19 0.42 27.93 0.30
N ALA A 20 -0.32 26.92 0.77
CA ALA A 20 0.23 25.59 1.00
C ALA A 20 0.59 24.91 -0.34
N GLU A 21 1.74 24.24 -0.38
CA GLU A 21 2.06 23.34 -1.50
C GLU A 21 0.96 22.28 -1.64
N LEU A 22 0.56 21.99 -2.88
CA LEU A 22 -0.37 20.91 -3.17
C LEU A 22 0.13 19.63 -2.51
N SER A 23 -0.69 19.05 -1.64
CA SER A 23 -0.39 17.74 -1.07
C SER A 23 -0.40 16.69 -2.17
N GLY A 24 0.55 15.74 -2.09
CA GLY A 24 0.58 14.57 -2.95
C GLY A 24 -0.53 13.56 -2.62
N VAL A 25 -1.33 13.82 -1.59
CA VAL A 25 -2.39 12.93 -1.12
C VAL A 25 -3.70 13.22 -1.84
N TYR A 26 -4.15 12.25 -2.62
CA TYR A 26 -5.49 12.28 -3.21
C TYR A 26 -6.58 12.02 -2.15
N PRO A 27 -7.81 12.53 -2.34
CA PRO A 27 -8.90 12.35 -1.38
C PRO A 27 -9.16 10.88 -0.96
N HIS A 28 -9.02 9.93 -1.89
CA HIS A 28 -9.24 8.51 -1.62
C HIS A 28 -8.14 7.85 -0.77
N MET A 29 -7.00 8.53 -0.58
CA MET A 29 -5.90 8.05 0.26
C MET A 29 -6.05 8.51 1.71
N GLN A 30 -6.85 9.54 1.97
CA GLN A 30 -6.99 10.16 3.28
C GLN A 30 -7.69 9.20 4.26
N GLY A 31 -7.19 9.14 5.48
CA GLY A 31 -7.71 8.29 6.54
C GLY A 31 -7.28 6.83 6.46
N LEU A 32 -6.64 6.39 5.37
CA LEU A 32 -6.07 5.05 5.29
C LEU A 32 -5.00 4.86 6.37
N THR A 33 -4.99 3.69 6.99
CA THR A 33 -3.99 3.28 7.97
C THR A 33 -3.08 2.21 7.39
N GLY A 34 -1.88 2.13 7.96
CA GLY A 34 -0.89 1.16 7.54
C GLY A 34 0.31 1.15 8.45
N LYS A 35 1.34 0.44 8.00
CA LYS A 35 2.67 0.45 8.62
C LYS A 35 3.69 1.04 7.65
N ILE A 36 4.71 1.72 8.18
CA ILE A 36 5.82 2.18 7.36
C ILE A 36 6.60 0.96 6.87
N ALA A 37 6.62 0.80 5.55
CA ALA A 37 7.36 -0.28 4.89
C ALA A 37 8.81 0.11 4.63
N ASN A 38 9.05 1.38 4.28
CA ASN A 38 10.39 1.90 4.01
C ASN A 38 10.42 3.44 4.14
N ILE A 39 11.58 4.01 4.46
CA ILE A 39 11.82 5.46 4.50
C ILE A 39 12.94 5.76 3.51
N TYR A 40 12.64 6.44 2.41
CA TYR A 40 13.64 6.76 1.38
C TYR A 40 14.48 7.99 1.77
N ASN A 41 13.83 8.99 2.36
CA ASN A 41 14.47 10.19 2.91
C ASN A 41 13.54 10.83 3.97
N ASN A 42 13.89 12.02 4.44
CA ASN A 42 13.13 12.71 5.49
C ASN A 42 11.70 13.12 5.07
N ASP A 43 11.37 13.08 3.78
CA ASP A 43 10.06 13.47 3.25
C ASP A 43 9.33 12.31 2.59
N GLU A 44 10.00 11.40 1.88
CA GLU A 44 9.37 10.32 1.12
C GLU A 44 9.33 9.00 1.91
N ILE A 45 8.11 8.56 2.24
CA ILE A 45 7.86 7.38 3.07
C ILE A 45 6.91 6.43 2.35
N ALA A 46 7.29 5.15 2.26
CA ALA A 46 6.42 4.09 1.76
C ALA A 46 5.59 3.50 2.91
N VAL A 47 4.27 3.49 2.74
CA VAL A 47 3.33 2.93 3.72
C VAL A 47 2.62 1.75 3.09
N GLU A 48 2.75 0.58 3.73
CA GLU A 48 1.92 -0.59 3.43
C GLU A 48 0.56 -0.40 4.09
N ILE A 49 -0.47 -0.25 3.27
CA ILE A 49 -1.84 0.04 3.68
C ILE A 49 -2.54 -1.26 4.08
N ASP A 50 -3.31 -1.18 5.17
CA ASP A 50 -4.15 -2.28 5.59
C ASP A 50 -5.28 -2.48 4.56
N LEU A 51 -5.33 -3.66 3.94
CA LEU A 51 -6.23 -3.92 2.81
C LEU A 51 -7.72 -3.83 3.18
N ASP A 52 -8.07 -4.05 4.44
CA ASP A 52 -9.42 -3.90 4.99
C ASP A 52 -9.88 -2.43 5.06
N GLN A 53 -8.95 -1.48 4.97
CA GLN A 53 -9.24 -0.04 4.92
C GLN A 53 -9.49 0.47 3.48
N LEU A 54 -9.10 -0.29 2.47
CA LEU A 54 -9.38 0.05 1.07
C LEU A 54 -10.90 0.01 0.83
N LYS A 55 -11.42 1.02 0.13
CA LYS A 55 -12.84 1.12 -0.21
C LYS A 55 -13.04 1.48 -1.68
N GLY A 56 -14.17 1.02 -2.22
CA GLY A 56 -14.60 1.34 -3.58
C GLY A 56 -13.58 0.92 -4.63
N VAL A 57 -13.29 1.81 -5.57
CA VAL A 57 -12.49 1.50 -6.76
C VAL A 57 -11.09 0.95 -6.41
N ALA A 58 -10.43 1.46 -5.37
CA ALA A 58 -9.09 0.99 -5.00
C ALA A 58 -9.10 -0.47 -4.54
N GLN A 59 -10.14 -0.87 -3.78
CA GLN A 59 -10.34 -2.25 -3.34
C GLN A 59 -10.62 -3.17 -4.54
N ASP A 60 -11.52 -2.77 -5.43
CA ASP A 60 -11.89 -3.56 -6.61
C ASP A 60 -10.70 -3.76 -7.55
N VAL A 61 -9.95 -2.68 -7.82
CA VAL A 61 -8.76 -2.74 -8.67
C VAL A 61 -7.68 -3.62 -8.04
N HIS A 62 -7.48 -3.54 -6.72
CA HIS A 62 -6.53 -4.41 -6.02
C HIS A 62 -6.93 -5.88 -6.10
N ALA A 63 -8.21 -6.20 -5.90
CA ALA A 63 -8.73 -7.56 -6.00
C ALA A 63 -8.57 -8.13 -7.42
N ILE A 64 -8.97 -7.36 -8.45
CA ILE A 64 -8.83 -7.76 -9.85
C ILE A 64 -7.36 -7.96 -10.23
N SER A 65 -6.48 -7.05 -9.80
CA SER A 65 -5.05 -7.13 -10.09
C SER A 65 -4.41 -8.34 -9.41
N THR A 66 -4.81 -8.64 -8.17
CA THR A 66 -4.38 -9.85 -7.44
C THR A 66 -4.79 -11.10 -8.19
N GLN A 67 -6.05 -11.19 -8.65
CA GLN A 67 -6.50 -12.34 -9.44
C GLN A 67 -5.70 -12.48 -10.74
N ARG A 68 -5.49 -11.39 -11.48
CA ARG A 68 -4.69 -11.40 -12.72
C ARG A 68 -3.25 -11.85 -12.49
N MET A 69 -2.63 -11.46 -11.37
CA MET A 69 -1.28 -11.89 -11.02
C MET A 69 -1.24 -13.40 -10.72
N ARG A 70 -2.22 -13.91 -9.97
CA ARG A 70 -2.36 -15.36 -9.71
C ARG A 70 -2.60 -16.14 -11.00
N ASP A 71 -3.47 -15.67 -11.88
CA ASP A 71 -3.72 -16.29 -13.19
C ASP A 71 -2.46 -16.30 -14.07
N LYS A 72 -1.69 -15.20 -14.03
CA LYS A 72 -0.42 -15.10 -14.75
C LYS A 72 0.62 -16.06 -14.18
N LEU A 73 0.69 -16.22 -12.86
CA LEU A 73 1.54 -17.21 -12.22
C LEU A 73 1.12 -18.62 -12.68
N ASP A 74 -0.15 -18.95 -12.60
CA ASP A 74 -0.68 -20.27 -12.99
C ASP A 74 -0.41 -20.63 -14.46
N LYS A 75 -0.53 -19.65 -15.37
CA LYS A 75 -0.26 -19.85 -16.80
C LYS A 75 1.21 -20.03 -17.15
N ASN A 76 2.12 -19.39 -16.40
CA ASN A 76 3.54 -19.37 -16.72
C ASN A 76 4.38 -20.31 -15.86
N LEU A 77 3.80 -20.90 -14.80
CA LEU A 77 4.50 -21.81 -13.91
C LEU A 77 4.43 -23.26 -14.46
N PRO A 78 5.56 -23.88 -14.83
CA PRO A 78 5.58 -25.29 -15.22
C PRO A 78 5.00 -26.18 -14.12
N GLN A 79 4.40 -27.32 -14.51
CA GLN A 79 3.79 -28.24 -13.53
C GLN A 79 4.79 -28.78 -12.50
N GLU A 80 6.06 -28.91 -12.86
CA GLU A 80 7.12 -29.38 -11.95
C GLU A 80 7.40 -28.33 -10.86
N ASP A 81 7.54 -27.07 -11.25
CA ASP A 81 7.76 -25.95 -10.33
C ASP A 81 6.56 -25.68 -9.44
N ARG A 82 5.34 -25.93 -9.95
CA ARG A 82 4.11 -25.78 -9.16
C ARG A 82 4.06 -26.72 -7.95
N LYS A 83 4.72 -27.89 -8.02
CA LYS A 83 4.79 -28.82 -6.88
C LYS A 83 5.72 -28.32 -5.77
N LEU A 84 6.59 -27.35 -6.06
CA LEU A 84 7.50 -26.74 -5.09
C LEU A 84 6.82 -25.63 -4.27
N LEU A 85 5.69 -25.11 -4.75
CA LEU A 85 4.94 -24.06 -4.06
C LEU A 85 3.77 -24.64 -3.26
N THR A 86 3.61 -24.12 -2.05
CA THR A 86 2.43 -24.34 -1.24
C THR A 86 1.20 -23.64 -1.84
N LYS A 87 0.01 -24.04 -1.38
CA LYS A 87 -1.24 -23.38 -1.78
C LYS A 87 -1.25 -21.90 -1.39
N GLU A 88 -0.65 -21.57 -0.25
CA GLU A 88 -0.56 -20.20 0.27
C GLU A 88 0.33 -19.32 -0.62
N GLU A 89 1.47 -19.84 -1.07
CA GLU A 89 2.37 -19.15 -2.00
C GLU A 89 1.73 -18.92 -3.37
N ILE A 90 0.86 -19.83 -3.82
CA ILE A 90 0.09 -19.66 -5.06
C ILE A 90 -1.08 -18.66 -4.86
N GLN A 91 -1.70 -18.66 -3.68
CA GLN A 91 -2.81 -17.77 -3.31
C GLN A 91 -2.36 -16.50 -2.60
N PHE A 92 -1.15 -16.02 -2.92
CA PHE A 92 -0.59 -14.81 -2.31
C PHE A 92 -1.50 -13.59 -2.48
N THR A 93 -1.48 -12.69 -1.50
CA THR A 93 -2.11 -11.36 -1.60
C THR A 93 -1.00 -10.33 -1.56
N PRO A 94 -0.80 -9.55 -2.64
CA PRO A 94 0.25 -8.55 -2.69
C PRO A 94 -0.05 -7.39 -1.73
N HIS A 95 1.00 -6.77 -1.20
CA HIS A 95 0.87 -5.55 -0.43
C HIS A 95 0.35 -4.39 -1.30
N TYR A 96 -0.46 -3.51 -0.70
CA TYR A 96 -0.84 -2.24 -1.31
C TYR A 96 -0.01 -1.13 -0.68
N VAL A 97 1.02 -0.67 -1.40
CA VAL A 97 1.97 0.32 -0.88
C VAL A 97 1.74 1.67 -1.53
N LEU A 98 1.64 2.72 -0.71
CA LEU A 98 1.55 4.11 -1.15
C LEU A 98 2.82 4.85 -0.76
N LEU A 99 3.38 5.61 -1.71
CA LEU A 99 4.43 6.59 -1.42
C LEU A 99 3.75 7.91 -1.03
N VAL A 100 4.05 8.38 0.17
CA VAL A 100 3.46 9.61 0.74
C VAL A 100 4.52 10.49 1.36
N ARG A 101 4.17 11.75 1.62
CA ARG A 101 5.06 12.69 2.30
C ARG A 101 4.98 12.49 3.81
N ALA A 102 6.09 12.68 4.51
CA ALA A 102 6.15 12.59 5.97
C ALA A 102 5.20 13.59 6.65
N LYS A 103 5.02 14.78 6.04
CA LYS A 103 4.08 15.81 6.54
C LYS A 103 2.61 15.37 6.51
N ASP A 104 2.27 14.41 5.65
CA ASP A 104 0.90 13.90 5.50
C ASP A 104 0.64 12.67 6.40
N LEU A 105 1.56 12.30 7.30
CA LEU A 105 1.44 11.13 8.16
C LEU A 105 1.22 11.50 9.63
N GLN A 106 0.36 10.73 10.30
CA GLN A 106 0.21 10.74 11.75
C GLN A 106 0.61 9.38 12.31
N LYS A 107 1.42 9.33 13.36
CA LYS A 107 1.57 8.08 14.13
C LYS A 107 0.24 7.74 14.83
N VAL A 108 -0.08 6.45 14.87
CA VAL A 108 -1.29 5.90 15.51
C VAL A 108 -0.91 5.05 16.72
#